data_AF-A0A950D2Y7-F1
#
_entry.id   AF-A0A950D2Y7-F1
#
_cell.length_a   1.000
_cell.length_b   1.000
_cell.length_c   1.000
_cell.angle_alpha   90.00
_cell.angle_beta   90.00
_cell.angle_gamma   90.00
#
_symmetry.space_group_name_H-M   'P 1'
#
loop_
_entity.id
_entity.type
_entity.pdbx_description
1 polymer ?
#
loop_
_entity_poly.entity_id
_entity_poly.type
_entity_poly.pdbx_seq_one_letter_code
_entity_poly.pdbx_strand_id
1 'polypeptide(L)'
;MDVCMNCGLCAEYCPFDAIKMDQNFELSNYERHQTHIYCLQDLLVSSEFYARTHPEAWNSADEVAERNKVAKKKDQRLQKALAATAKPAAASKAAPKPVSVQQS
;
A
#
# COMPACT_ATOMS: atom_id res chain seq x y z
N MET A 1 12.64 13.98 -18.52
CA MET A 1 12.24 15.35 -18.13
C MET A 1 11.29 15.22 -16.97
N ASP A 2 11.57 15.92 -15.87
CA ASP A 2 10.69 16.03 -14.71
C ASP A 2 9.51 16.96 -15.04
N VAL A 3 8.30 16.55 -14.68
CA VAL A 3 7.03 17.20 -15.05
C VAL A 3 6.23 17.62 -13.81
N CYS A 4 6.60 17.14 -12.62
CA CYS A 4 5.86 17.44 -11.40
C CYS A 4 6.03 18.93 -11.02
N MET A 5 4.93 19.59 -10.64
CA MET A 5 4.92 20.98 -10.17
C MET A 5 4.66 21.10 -8.67
N ASN A 6 4.60 19.98 -7.94
CA ASN A 6 4.29 19.92 -6.50
C ASN A 6 2.99 20.67 -6.10
N CYS A 7 2.03 20.77 -7.01
CA CYS A 7 0.78 21.52 -6.80
C CYS A 7 -0.26 20.79 -5.94
N GLY A 8 -0.05 19.50 -5.62
CA GLY A 8 -0.96 18.72 -4.77
C GLY A 8 -2.25 18.24 -5.44
N LEU A 9 -2.55 18.66 -6.67
CA LEU A 9 -3.78 18.29 -7.38
C LEU A 9 -3.95 16.77 -7.51
N CYS A 10 -2.86 16.02 -7.66
CA CYS A 10 -2.91 14.55 -7.73
C CYS A 10 -3.48 13.92 -6.46
N ALA A 11 -3.17 14.47 -5.28
CA ALA A 11 -3.66 13.97 -4.01
C ALA A 11 -5.14 14.33 -3.80
N GLU A 12 -5.55 15.54 -4.20
CA GLU A 12 -6.94 16.00 -4.06
C GLU A 12 -7.90 15.27 -5.01
N TYR A 13 -7.50 15.05 -6.27
CA TYR A 13 -8.36 14.40 -7.25
C TYR A 13 -8.40 12.86 -7.12
N CYS A 14 -7.53 12.25 -6.31
CA CYS A 14 -7.49 10.80 -6.21
C CYS A 14 -8.73 10.28 -5.46
N PRO A 15 -9.64 9.54 -6.11
CA PRO A 15 -10.89 9.09 -5.47
C PRO A 15 -10.67 7.93 -4.48
N PHE A 16 -9.50 7.31 -4.52
CA PHE A 16 -9.13 6.16 -3.68
C PHE A 16 -8.11 6.53 -2.61
N ASP A 17 -7.71 7.79 -2.55
CA ASP A 17 -6.69 8.27 -1.62
C ASP A 17 -5.37 7.48 -1.70
N ALA A 18 -4.99 7.09 -2.93
CA ALA A 18 -3.83 6.24 -3.18
C ALA A 18 -2.49 7.00 -3.16
N ILE A 19 -2.51 8.32 -3.29
CA ILE A 19 -1.34 9.19 -3.31
C ILE A 19 -1.54 10.36 -2.35
N LYS A 20 -0.51 10.65 -1.54
CA LYS A 20 -0.45 11.79 -0.62
C LYS A 20 0.87 12.53 -0.86
N MET A 21 0.89 13.84 -0.59
CA MET A 21 2.13 14.61 -0.64
C MET A 21 2.94 14.36 0.63
N ASP A 22 4.23 14.08 0.46
CA ASP A 22 5.17 13.92 1.58
C ASP A 22 5.74 15.28 2.02
N GLN A 23 6.35 15.32 3.21
CA GLN A 23 7.00 16.49 3.80
C GLN A 23 8.52 16.48 3.62
N ASN A 24 9.05 15.62 2.76
CA ASN A 24 10.45 15.69 2.37
C ASN A 24 10.65 16.86 1.40
N PHE A 25 11.45 17.86 1.78
CA PHE A 25 11.74 19.03 0.94
C PHE A 25 13.18 19.02 0.40
N GLU A 26 14.03 18.13 0.90
CA GLU A 26 15.46 18.06 0.57
C GLU A 26 15.72 17.10 -0.60
N LEU A 27 15.01 17.28 -1.72
CA LEU A 27 15.14 16.43 -2.91
C LEU A 27 16.10 16.99 -3.98
N SER A 28 16.82 18.06 -3.68
CA SER A 28 17.71 18.70 -4.66
C SER A 28 18.90 17.80 -5.00
N ASN A 29 19.18 17.62 -6.28
CA ASN A 29 20.33 16.87 -6.78
C ASN A 29 20.86 17.50 -8.09
N TYR A 30 22.09 17.19 -8.47
CA TYR A 30 22.75 17.73 -9.66
C TYR A 30 22.22 17.16 -10.97
N GLU A 31 21.76 15.90 -10.99
CA GLU A 31 21.33 15.20 -12.21
C GLU A 31 19.80 14.96 -12.24
N ARG A 32 19.06 15.97 -12.71
CA ARG A 32 17.59 15.95 -12.74
C ARG A 32 17.00 14.82 -13.58
N HIS A 33 17.66 14.40 -14.66
CA HIS A 33 17.05 13.45 -15.60
C HIS A 33 17.00 12.02 -15.08
N GLN A 34 17.74 11.73 -14.01
CA GLN A 34 17.76 10.40 -13.38
C GLN A 34 17.19 10.45 -11.97
N THR A 35 17.36 11.55 -11.24
CA THR A 35 17.06 11.60 -9.79
C THR A 35 15.66 12.15 -9.48
N HIS A 36 15.02 12.82 -10.43
CA HIS A 36 13.65 13.37 -10.29
C HIS A 36 12.62 12.60 -11.13
N ILE A 37 12.93 11.34 -11.45
CA ILE A 37 12.00 10.41 -12.09
C ILE A 37 11.82 9.23 -11.13
N TYR A 38 10.64 9.14 -10.52
CA TYR A 38 10.33 8.12 -9.54
C TYR A 38 9.50 7.00 -10.16
N CYS A 39 9.91 5.75 -9.94
CA CYS A 39 9.10 4.59 -10.23
C CYS A 39 8.12 4.32 -9.09
N LEU A 40 7.15 3.43 -9.33
CA LEU A 40 6.18 3.04 -8.31
C LEU A 40 6.86 2.54 -7.02
N GLN A 41 7.95 1.78 -7.17
CA GLN A 41 8.73 1.25 -6.04
C GLN A 41 9.34 2.36 -5.17
N ASP A 42 9.73 3.50 -5.76
CA ASP A 42 10.31 4.63 -5.02
C ASP A 42 9.24 5.41 -4.23
N LEU A 43 7.98 5.36 -4.69
CA LEU A 43 6.84 6.06 -4.10
C LEU A 43 6.05 5.20 -3.10
N LEU A 44 6.25 3.89 -3.11
CA LEU A 44 5.58 2.95 -2.22
C LEU A 44 6.07 3.12 -0.78
N VAL A 45 5.19 3.62 0.08
CA VAL A 45 5.47 3.80 1.52
C VAL A 45 4.44 3.07 2.38
N SER A 46 4.86 2.69 3.60
CA SER A 46 3.97 2.00 4.54
C SER A 46 2.98 2.97 5.19
N SER A 47 1.86 2.43 5.69
CA SER A 47 0.91 3.23 6.48
C SER A 47 1.53 3.80 7.76
N GLU A 48 2.52 3.10 8.33
CA GLU A 48 3.25 3.56 9.51
C GLU A 48 4.10 4.81 9.22
N PHE A 49 4.71 4.87 8.02
CA PHE A 49 5.42 6.06 7.58
C PHE A 49 4.49 7.29 7.56
N TYR A 50 3.28 7.14 7.00
CA TYR A 50 2.30 8.22 6.97
C TYR A 50 1.84 8.61 8.39
N ALA A 51 1.62 7.66 9.28
CA ALA A 51 1.26 7.94 10.68
C ALA A 51 2.34 8.75 11.42
N ARG A 52 3.62 8.52 11.11
CA ARG A 52 4.75 9.24 11.71
C ARG A 52 4.95 10.64 11.16
N THR A 53 4.77 10.83 9.85
CA THR A 53 4.96 12.14 9.19
C THR A 53 3.75 13.05 9.33
N HIS A 54 2.54 12.48 9.43
CA HIS A 54 1.28 13.22 9.51
C HIS A 54 0.46 12.83 10.75
N PRO A 55 0.99 13.03 11.97
CA PRO A 55 0.35 12.54 13.20
C PRO A 55 -1.02 13.18 13.46
N GLU A 56 -1.21 14.46 13.13
CA GLU A 56 -2.50 15.14 13.31
C GLU A 56 -3.55 14.60 12.33
N ALA A 57 -3.21 14.53 11.04
CA ALA A 57 -4.11 13.98 10.03
C ALA A 57 -4.45 12.51 10.33
N TRP A 58 -3.46 11.69 10.67
CA TRP A 58 -3.65 10.28 11.03
C TRP A 58 -4.63 10.10 12.19
N ASN A 59 -4.55 10.97 13.20
CA ASN A 59 -5.39 10.91 14.40
C ASN A 59 -6.71 11.68 14.28
N SER A 60 -6.99 12.31 13.13
CA SER A 60 -8.27 12.99 12.90
C SER A 60 -9.45 12.02 12.98
N ALA A 61 -10.58 12.51 13.48
CA ALA A 61 -11.76 11.67 13.70
C ALA A 61 -12.23 10.98 12.41
N ASP A 62 -12.18 11.69 11.28
CA ASP A 62 -12.62 11.19 9.98
C ASP A 62 -11.71 10.07 9.47
N GLU A 63 -10.39 10.26 9.52
CA GLU A 63 -9.39 9.26 9.11
C GLU A 63 -9.46 8.00 10.00
N VAL A 64 -9.60 8.18 11.31
CA VAL A 64 -9.79 7.06 12.25
C VAL A 64 -11.09 6.30 11.94
N ALA A 65 -12.18 7.02 11.65
CA ALA A 65 -13.46 6.41 11.30
C ALA A 65 -13.38 5.60 10.00
N GLU A 66 -12.77 6.15 8.95
CA GLU A 66 -12.60 5.46 7.66
C GLU A 66 -11.70 4.22 7.80
N ARG A 67 -10.56 4.31 8.50
CA ARG A 67 -9.72 3.12 8.75
C ARG A 67 -10.48 2.03 9.51
N ASN A 68 -11.26 2.39 10.53
CA ASN A 68 -12.08 1.44 11.27
C ASN A 68 -13.16 0.80 10.38
N LYS A 69 -13.80 1.56 9.47
CA LYS A 69 -14.77 1.03 8.50
C LYS A 69 -14.10 0.05 7.54
N VAL A 70 -12.94 0.41 6.98
CA VAL A 70 -12.18 -0.43 6.07
C VAL A 70 -11.71 -1.71 6.75
N ALA A 71 -11.20 -1.62 7.99
CA ALA A 71 -10.78 -2.79 8.79
C ALA A 71 -11.96 -3.75 9.04
N LYS A 72 -13.10 -3.22 9.53
CA LYS A 72 -14.32 -4.03 9.74
C LYS A 72 -14.78 -4.71 8.44
N LYS A 73 -14.80 -3.99 7.32
CA LYS A 73 -15.19 -4.55 6.01
C LYS A 73 -14.19 -5.61 5.53
N LYS A 74 -12.89 -5.40 5.74
CA LYS A 74 -11.84 -6.37 5.42
C LYS A 74 -12.01 -7.64 6.25
N ASP A 75 -12.24 -7.53 7.55
CA ASP A 75 -12.45 -8.66 8.46
C ASP A 75 -13.71 -9.44 8.10
N GLN A 76 -14.82 -8.75 7.81
CA GLN A 76 -16.05 -9.40 7.32
C GLN A 76 -15.82 -10.18 6.03
N ARG A 77 -15.09 -9.60 5.06
CA ARG A 77 -14.75 -10.28 3.80
C ARG A 77 -13.84 -11.48 4.03
N LEU A 78 -12.86 -11.35 4.91
CA LEU A 78 -11.95 -12.42 5.28
C LEU A 78 -12.70 -13.58 5.95
N GLN A 79 -13.53 -13.29 6.97
CA GLN A 79 -14.36 -14.29 7.63
C GLN A 79 -15.31 -14.99 6.65
N LYS A 80 -15.94 -14.25 5.73
CA LYS A 80 -16.80 -14.84 4.69
C LYS A 80 -16.00 -15.76 3.76
N ALA A 81 -14.79 -15.38 3.37
CA ALA A 81 -13.92 -16.21 2.55
C ALA A 81 -13.50 -17.49 3.29
N LEU A 82 -13.10 -17.36 4.56
CA LEU A 82 -12.71 -18.48 5.42
C LEU A 82 -13.88 -19.46 5.67
N ALA A 83 -15.09 -18.94 5.91
CA ALA A 83 -16.29 -19.75 6.08
C ALA A 83 -16.70 -20.48 4.79
N ALA A 84 -16.52 -19.86 3.61
CA ALA A 84 -16.73 -20.52 2.33
C ALA A 84 -15.74 -21.67 2.09
N THR A 85 -14.51 -21.56 2.59
CA THR A 85 -13.50 -22.62 2.53
C THR A 85 -13.67 -23.71 3.59
N ALA A 86 -14.58 -23.53 4.57
CA ALA A 86 -14.76 -24.43 5.71
C ALA A 86 -15.90 -25.46 5.56
N LYS A 87 -16.47 -25.65 4.36
CA LYS A 87 -17.41 -26.76 4.08
C LYS A 87 -16.63 -27.95 3.47
N PRO A 88 -16.37 -29.06 4.20
CA PRO A 88 -15.60 -30.17 3.66
C PRO A 88 -16.51 -31.32 3.20
N ALA A 89 -16.16 -31.98 2.08
CA ALA A 89 -16.16 -33.45 1.96
C ALA A 89 -15.57 -33.95 0.62
N ALA A 90 -14.53 -34.79 0.76
CA ALA A 90 -14.12 -35.94 -0.08
C ALA A 90 -13.19 -35.76 -1.32
N ALA A 91 -11.95 -36.23 -1.13
CA ALA A 91 -10.95 -36.80 -2.06
C ALA A 91 -10.40 -35.87 -3.18
N SER A 92 -9.09 -35.78 -3.44
CA SER A 92 -8.12 -36.87 -3.58
C SER A 92 -6.66 -36.43 -3.38
N LYS A 93 -5.86 -37.39 -2.93
CA LYS A 93 -4.39 -37.38 -2.75
C LYS A 93 -3.62 -36.91 -3.99
N ALA A 94 -2.54 -36.15 -3.79
CA ALA A 94 -1.18 -36.44 -4.28
C ALA A 94 -0.24 -35.27 -3.97
N ALA A 95 0.77 -35.52 -3.14
CA ALA A 95 1.88 -34.60 -2.92
C ALA A 95 2.93 -34.75 -4.03
N PRO A 96 3.53 -33.66 -4.54
CA PRO A 96 4.87 -33.71 -5.09
C PRO A 96 5.90 -33.22 -4.07
N LYS A 97 7.04 -33.93 -4.03
CA LYS A 97 8.18 -33.78 -3.13
C LYS A 97 8.90 -32.43 -3.29
N PRO A 98 9.67 -31.97 -2.27
CA PRO A 98 10.43 -30.72 -2.36
C PRO A 98 11.54 -30.83 -3.42
N VAL A 99 11.53 -29.92 -4.38
CA VAL A 99 12.65 -29.73 -5.30
C VAL A 99 13.76 -29.00 -4.54
N SER A 100 14.85 -29.72 -4.33
CA SER A 100 16.12 -29.22 -3.82
C SER A 100 16.66 -28.11 -4.71
N VAL A 101 16.97 -26.97 -4.10
CA VAL A 101 17.85 -25.94 -4.62
C VAL A 101 19.20 -26.58 -4.92
N GLN A 102 19.61 -26.59 -6.20
CA GLN A 102 20.99 -26.89 -6.57
C GLN A 102 21.58 -25.65 -7.23
N GLN A 103 22.49 -25.04 -6.49
CA GLN A 103 23.41 -24.00 -6.93
C GLN A 103 24.25 -24.54 -8.10
N SER A 104 24.46 -23.71 -9.11
CA SER A 104 25.53 -23.85 -10.11
C SER A 104 26.50 -22.70 -9.95
#